data_AF-A0A0P0SE72-F1
#
_entry.id   AF-A0A0P0SE72-F1
#
_cell.length_a   1.000
_cell.length_b   1.000
_cell.length_c   1.000
_cell.angle_alpha   90.00
_cell.angle_beta   90.00
_cell.angle_gamma   90.00
#
_symmetry.space_group_name_H-M   'P 1'
#
loop_
_entity.id
_entity.type
_entity.pdbx_description
1 polymer ?
#
loop_
_entity_poly.entity_id
_entity_poly.type
_entity_poly.pdbx_seq_one_letter_code
_entity_poly.pdbx_strand_id
1 'polypeptide(L)'
;MRPDPAVTGVDDQAAALRRLVERLDGTADVLAGVRAAVAWDDDAGREWTARLDLVQRAARRLADDVAAEAAEQDRAEAGAAGSAPAVPGIRLPGTAGIRTTDRRGVVAPMLPPMDGR
;
A
#
# COMPACT_ATOMS: atom_id res chain seq x y z
N MET A 1 -24.29 -17.65 1.78
CA MET A 1 -23.76 -16.36 1.30
C MET A 1 -22.25 -16.53 1.16
N ARG A 2 -21.74 -16.65 -0.08
CA ARG A 2 -20.30 -16.84 -0.33
C ARG A 2 -19.66 -15.45 -0.34
N PRO A 3 -18.56 -15.21 0.40
CA PRO A 3 -17.84 -13.94 0.32
C PRO A 3 -17.30 -13.73 -1.10
N ASP A 4 -17.24 -12.46 -1.51
CA ASP A 4 -16.74 -12.05 -2.82
C ASP A 4 -15.24 -12.39 -2.93
N PRO A 5 -14.80 -13.11 -3.97
CA PRO A 5 -13.39 -13.46 -4.18
C PRO A 5 -12.46 -12.23 -4.22
N ALA A 6 -12.97 -11.05 -4.61
CA ALA A 6 -12.19 -9.82 -4.60
C ALA A 6 -11.89 -9.34 -3.16
N VAL A 7 -12.85 -9.45 -2.25
CA VAL A 7 -12.69 -9.07 -0.84
C VAL A 7 -11.70 -10.00 -0.13
N THR A 8 -11.77 -11.31 -0.41
CA THR A 8 -10.80 -12.27 0.14
C THR A 8 -9.36 -11.99 -0.32
N GLY A 9 -9.18 -11.49 -1.55
CA GLY A 9 -7.83 -11.14 -2.06
C GLY A 9 -7.22 -9.93 -1.36
N VAL A 10 -8.03 -8.92 -1.02
CA VAL A 10 -7.56 -7.72 -0.30
C VAL A 10 -7.24 -8.06 1.16
N ASP A 11 -8.08 -8.86 1.82
CA ASP A 11 -7.82 -9.30 3.19
C ASP A 11 -6.53 -10.14 3.31
N ASP A 12 -6.30 -11.03 2.34
CA ASP A 12 -5.07 -11.82 2.26
C ASP A 12 -3.83 -10.94 2.02
N GLN A 13 -3.94 -9.92 1.17
CA GLN A 13 -2.87 -8.94 0.94
C GLN A 13 -2.57 -8.11 2.19
N ALA A 14 -3.59 -7.63 2.89
CA ALA A 14 -3.42 -6.90 4.15
C ALA A 14 -2.76 -7.78 5.22
N ALA A 15 -3.16 -9.05 5.33
CA ALA A 15 -2.52 -10.01 6.23
C ALA A 15 -1.06 -10.29 5.85
N ALA A 16 -0.74 -10.39 4.56
CA ALA A 16 0.63 -10.54 4.08
C ALA A 16 1.50 -9.31 4.40
N LEU A 17 0.95 -8.11 4.23
CA LEU A 17 1.63 -6.85 4.56
C LEU A 17 1.94 -6.76 6.06
N ARG A 18 0.97 -7.09 6.94
CA ARG A 18 1.17 -7.10 8.39
C ARG A 18 2.31 -8.06 8.80
N ARG A 19 2.31 -9.28 8.26
CA ARG A 19 3.40 -10.26 8.50
C ARG A 19 4.75 -9.78 8.01
N LEU A 20 4.79 -9.05 6.90
CA LEU A 20 6.02 -8.45 6.37
C LEU A 20 6.54 -7.37 7.33
N VAL A 21 5.67 -6.47 7.78
CA VAL A 21 6.01 -5.40 8.73
C VAL A 21 6.50 -5.98 10.06
N GLU A 22 5.81 -6.97 10.63
CA GLU A 22 6.24 -7.67 11.84
C GLU A 22 7.62 -8.32 11.69
N ARG A 23 7.89 -8.93 10.52
CA ARG A 23 9.19 -9.53 10.24
C ARG A 23 10.30 -8.48 10.10
N LEU A 24 9.98 -7.34 9.48
CA LEU A 24 10.92 -6.22 9.36
C LEU A 24 11.27 -5.63 10.73
N ASP A 25 10.28 -5.49 11.61
CA ASP A 25 10.47 -5.00 12.98
C ASP A 25 11.35 -5.96 13.79
N GLY A 26 11.03 -7.26 13.78
CA GLY A 26 11.87 -8.27 14.43
C GLY A 26 13.30 -8.36 13.86
N THR A 27 13.48 -8.09 12.56
CA THR A 27 14.82 -8.01 11.94
C THR A 27 15.57 -6.77 12.43
N ALA A 28 14.88 -5.62 12.56
CA ALA A 28 15.47 -4.40 13.08
C ALA A 28 15.93 -4.56 14.55
N ASP A 29 15.14 -5.26 15.37
CA ASP A 29 15.49 -5.58 16.76
C ASP A 29 16.73 -6.49 16.85
N VAL A 30 16.81 -7.53 16.02
CA VAL A 30 18.00 -8.40 15.95
C VAL A 30 19.24 -7.60 15.56
N LEU A 31 19.14 -6.73 14.55
CA LEU A 31 20.25 -5.88 14.11
C LEU A 31 20.67 -4.88 15.20
N ALA A 32 19.72 -4.32 15.94
CA ALA A 32 20.01 -3.47 17.09
C ALA A 32 20.72 -4.26 18.21
N GLY A 33 20.31 -5.50 18.46
CA GLY A 33 20.98 -6.42 19.39
C GLY A 33 22.41 -6.74 19.00
N VAL A 34 22.66 -7.05 17.71
CA VAL A 34 24.02 -7.27 17.19
C VAL A 34 24.88 -6.03 17.36
N ARG A 35 24.34 -4.84 17.03
CA ARG A 35 25.04 -3.56 17.25
C ARG A 35 25.41 -3.36 18.71
N ALA A 36 24.51 -3.64 19.64
CA ALA A 36 24.78 -3.47 21.07
C ALA A 36 25.83 -4.46 21.60
N ALA A 37 25.93 -5.65 20.99
CA ALA A 37 26.83 -6.71 21.42
C ALA A 37 28.27 -6.55 20.90
N VAL A 38 28.51 -5.75 19.86
CA VAL A 38 29.82 -5.63 19.22
C VAL A 38 30.34 -4.19 19.30
N ALA A 39 31.55 -4.02 19.86
CA ALA A 39 32.26 -2.74 19.85
C ALA A 39 32.82 -2.45 18.45
N TRP A 40 31.98 -1.86 17.60
CA TRP A 40 32.30 -1.42 16.25
C TRP A 40 32.84 0.02 16.25
N ASP A 41 33.99 0.22 16.90
CA ASP A 41 34.62 1.53 17.06
C ASP A 41 35.49 1.97 15.86
N ASP A 42 35.55 1.16 14.80
CA ASP A 42 36.22 1.50 13.56
C ASP A 42 35.32 2.28 12.58
N ASP A 43 35.91 2.78 11.48
CA ASP A 43 35.17 3.54 10.47
C ASP A 43 34.07 2.71 9.80
N ALA A 44 34.34 1.41 9.56
CA ALA A 44 33.38 0.50 8.98
C ALA A 44 32.16 0.31 9.91
N GLY A 45 32.41 0.21 11.20
CA GLY A 45 31.43 0.11 12.27
C GLY A 45 30.50 1.32 12.36
N ARG A 46 31.08 2.53 12.28
CA ARG A 46 30.31 3.79 12.19
C ARG A 46 29.45 3.85 10.94
N GLU A 47 29.98 3.43 9.80
CA GLU A 47 29.26 3.44 8.53
C GLU A 47 28.08 2.45 8.53
N TRP A 48 28.30 1.23 9.03
CA TRP A 48 27.23 0.24 9.21
C TRP A 48 26.16 0.72 10.18
N THR A 49 26.57 1.34 11.29
CA THR A 49 25.65 1.96 12.24
C THR A 49 24.76 3.00 11.57
N ALA A 50 25.32 3.90 10.76
CA ALA A 50 24.55 4.91 10.05
C ALA A 50 23.56 4.29 9.05
N ARG A 51 23.94 3.20 8.37
CA ARG A 51 23.04 2.45 7.48
C ARG A 51 21.88 1.81 8.24
N LEU A 52 22.14 1.19 9.40
CA LEU A 52 21.10 0.60 10.23
C LEU A 52 20.11 1.67 10.75
N ASP A 53 20.60 2.83 11.17
CA ASP A 53 19.76 3.95 11.61
C ASP A 53 18.88 4.51 10.47
N LEU A 54 19.35 4.44 9.21
CA LEU A 54 18.54 4.79 8.04
C LEU A 54 17.43 3.76 7.79
N VAL A 55 17.75 2.46 7.84
CA VAL A 55 16.77 1.38 7.66
C VAL A 55 15.70 1.44 8.74
N GLN A 56 16.09 1.63 10.00
CA GLN A 56 15.15 1.73 11.12
C GLN A 56 14.18 2.92 10.94
N ARG A 57 14.68 4.09 10.52
CA ARG A 57 13.82 5.26 10.25
C ARG A 57 12.86 5.02 9.09
N ALA A 58 13.33 4.38 8.02
CA ALA A 58 12.49 4.05 6.88
C ALA A 58 11.39 3.03 7.24
N ALA A 59 11.74 2.01 8.03
CA ALA A 59 10.78 1.01 8.51
C ALA A 59 9.68 1.64 9.39
N ARG A 60 10.07 2.50 10.34
CA ARG A 60 9.11 3.25 11.17
C ARG A 60 8.19 4.13 10.35
N ARG A 61 8.75 4.87 9.38
CA ARG A 61 7.95 5.70 8.47
C ARG A 61 6.92 4.88 7.68
N LEU A 62 7.32 3.73 7.15
CA LEU A 62 6.41 2.83 6.44
C LEU A 62 5.29 2.33 7.37
N ALA A 63 5.61 1.99 8.61
CA ALA A 63 4.61 1.58 9.59
C ALA A 63 3.62 2.71 9.91
N ASP A 64 4.11 3.94 10.08
CA ASP A 64 3.28 5.13 10.31
C ASP A 64 2.37 5.43 9.10
N ASP A 65 2.91 5.34 7.88
CA ASP A 65 2.14 5.54 6.63
C ASP A 65 1.02 4.50 6.51
N VAL A 66 1.30 3.22 6.78
CA VAL A 66 0.29 2.14 6.78
C VAL A 66 -0.77 2.36 7.87
N ALA A 67 -0.37 2.81 9.06
CA ALA A 67 -1.31 3.12 10.14
C ALA A 67 -2.22 4.30 9.78
N ALA A 68 -1.69 5.31 9.09
CA ALA A 68 -2.46 6.45 8.61
C ALA A 68 -3.46 6.06 7.51
N GLU A 69 -3.06 5.22 6.56
CA GLU A 69 -3.95 4.68 5.52
C GLU A 69 -5.09 3.85 6.13
N ALA A 70 -4.79 2.99 7.10
CA ALA A 70 -5.81 2.21 7.81
C ALA A 70 -6.81 3.13 8.54
N ALA A 71 -6.33 4.17 9.23
CA ALA A 71 -7.18 5.13 9.92
C ALA A 71 -8.04 5.99 8.96
N GLU A 72 -7.57 6.26 7.74
CA GLU A 72 -8.38 6.90 6.68
C GLU A 72 -9.48 5.98 6.20
N GLN A 73 -9.18 4.70 5.97
CA GLN A 73 -10.16 3.71 5.55
C GLN A 73 -11.26 3.53 6.60
N ASP A 74 -10.91 3.40 7.88
CA ASP A 74 -11.88 3.29 8.98
C ASP A 74 -12.82 4.52 9.03
N ARG A 75 -12.28 5.73 8.80
CA ARG A 75 -13.08 6.96 8.71
C ARG A 75 -14.01 6.97 7.50
N ALA A 76 -13.54 6.50 6.34
CA ALA A 76 -14.35 6.40 5.13
C ALA A 76 -15.51 5.41 5.31
N GLU A 77 -15.26 4.26 5.94
CA GLU A 77 -16.28 3.26 6.25
C GLU A 77 -17.31 3.77 7.27
N ALA A 78 -16.86 4.46 8.33
CA ALA A 78 -17.75 5.10 9.30
C ALA A 78 -18.63 6.20 8.66
N GLY A 79 -18.08 6.98 7.72
CA GLY A 79 -18.81 7.99 6.95
C GLY A 79 -19.83 7.38 5.98
N ALA A 80 -19.52 6.22 5.38
CA ALA A 80 -20.43 5.48 4.51
C ALA A 80 -21.61 4.86 5.29
N ALA A 81 -21.36 4.37 6.52
CA ALA A 81 -22.40 3.83 7.39
C ALA A 81 -23.39 4.89 7.92
N GLY A 82 -23.02 6.17 7.90
CA GLY A 82 -23.87 7.31 8.27
C GLY A 82 -24.78 7.83 7.15
N SER A 83 -24.70 7.29 5.93
CA SER A 83 -25.42 7.79 4.76
C SER A 83 -26.42 6.76 4.22
N ALA A 84 -27.57 6.63 4.88
CA ALA A 84 -28.77 6.04 4.28
C ALA A 84 -29.54 7.14 3.49
N PRO A 85 -30.14 6.83 2.33
CA PRO A 85 -30.39 7.83 1.28
C PRO A 85 -31.70 8.60 1.51
N ALA A 86 -31.62 9.93 1.47
CA ALA A 86 -32.79 10.76 1.19
C ALA A 86 -32.89 10.93 -0.34
N VAL A 87 -33.73 10.12 -0.99
CA VAL A 87 -34.26 10.46 -2.32
C VAL A 87 -35.74 10.80 -2.16
N PRO A 88 -36.12 12.04 -2.51
CA PRO A 88 -37.20 12.19 -3.49
C PRO A 88 -36.90 13.24 -4.58
N GLY A 89 -36.81 12.76 -5.83
CA GLY A 89 -37.31 13.33 -7.11
C GLY A 89 -37.16 14.82 -7.47
N ILE A 90 -36.59 15.08 -8.67
CA ILE A 90 -37.26 15.69 -9.84
C ILE A 90 -36.33 15.55 -11.07
N ARG A 91 -36.83 14.98 -12.17
CA ARG A 91 -36.15 15.01 -13.48
C ARG A 91 -36.41 16.35 -14.15
N LEU A 92 -35.36 17.03 -14.59
CA LEU A 92 -35.47 18.13 -15.56
C LEU A 92 -35.06 17.62 -16.96
N PRO A 93 -35.89 17.81 -17.99
CA PRO A 93 -35.57 17.42 -19.37
C PRO A 93 -34.79 18.53 -20.09
N GLY A 94 -33.79 18.12 -20.87
CA GLY A 94 -32.97 18.98 -21.75
C GLY A 94 -31.64 19.38 -21.08
N THR A 95 -30.46 19.29 -21.68
CA THR A 95 -30.08 19.12 -23.08
C THR A 95 -28.63 18.59 -23.14
N ALA A 96 -28.41 17.58 -23.99
CA ALA A 96 -27.20 17.27 -24.75
C ALA A 96 -25.80 17.52 -24.15
N GLY A 97 -25.08 16.43 -23.84
CA GLY A 97 -23.63 16.42 -23.62
C GLY A 97 -23.02 15.06 -23.94
N ILE A 98 -22.89 14.75 -25.24
CA ILE A 98 -22.00 13.77 -25.90
C ILE A 98 -21.87 12.37 -25.26
N ARG A 99 -22.50 11.38 -25.89
CA ARG A 99 -22.12 9.97 -25.75
C ARG A 99 -20.79 9.76 -26.49
N THR A 100 -19.69 9.53 -25.78
CA THR A 100 -18.56 8.81 -26.37
C THR A 100 -18.81 7.31 -26.25
N THR A 101 -19.47 6.76 -27.27
CA THR A 101 -19.28 5.36 -27.63
C THR A 101 -17.96 5.26 -28.40
N ASP A 102 -16.86 4.87 -27.75
CA ASP A 102 -15.95 3.89 -28.37
C ASP A 102 -14.89 3.37 -27.39
N ARG A 103 -14.96 2.06 -27.16
CA ARG A 103 -13.86 1.10 -27.07
C ARG A 103 -12.44 1.70 -27.02
N ARG A 104 -11.86 1.80 -25.83
CA ARG A 104 -10.39 1.84 -25.67
C ARG A 104 -9.98 0.64 -24.81
N GLY A 105 -9.65 -0.45 -25.51
CA GLY A 105 -8.99 -1.59 -24.93
C GLY A 105 -7.63 -1.21 -24.36
N VAL A 106 -7.15 -2.01 -23.40
CA VAL A 106 -5.78 -1.95 -22.89
C VAL A 106 -4.82 -2.11 -24.06
N VAL A 107 -4.01 -1.08 -24.31
CA VAL A 107 -2.88 -1.18 -25.25
C VAL A 107 -1.77 -1.92 -24.51
N ALA A 108 -1.56 -3.20 -24.85
CA ALA A 108 -0.36 -3.91 -24.45
C ALA A 108 0.85 -3.26 -25.15
N PRO A 109 1.96 -2.98 -24.43
CA PRO A 109 3.20 -2.55 -25.08
C PRO A 109 3.70 -3.66 -26.00
N MET A 110 3.76 -3.38 -27.30
CA MET A 110 4.40 -4.26 -28.27
C MET A 110 5.93 -4.14 -28.08
N LEU A 111 6.58 -5.25 -27.74
CA LEU A 111 8.04 -5.36 -27.78
C LEU A 111 8.53 -5.23 -29.24
N PRO A 112 9.65 -4.52 -29.49
CA PRO A 112 10.24 -4.50 -30.83
C PRO A 112 10.71 -5.91 -31.24
N PRO A 113 10.69 -6.24 -32.55
CA PRO A 113 11.18 -7.52 -33.02
C PRO A 113 12.66 -7.67 -32.66
N MET A 114 12.97 -8.75 -31.93
CA MET A 114 14.33 -9.23 -31.75
C MET A 114 14.74 -9.88 -33.08
N ASP A 115 15.39 -9.11 -33.95
CA ASP A 115 16.05 -9.68 -35.12
C ASP A 115 17.12 -10.66 -34.65
N GLY A 116 16.91 -11.93 -34.96
CA GLY A 116 17.86 -12.99 -34.70
C GLY A 116 19.17 -12.76 -35.45
N ARG A 117 20.26 -12.89 -34.72
CA ARG A 117 21.57 -13.31 -35.25
C ARG A 117 22.16 -14.34 -34.32
#